data_AF-A0A397VNJ7-F1
#
_entry.id   AF-A0A397VNJ7-F1
#
_cell.length_a   1.000
_cell.length_b   1.000
_cell.length_c   1.000
_cell.angle_alpha   90.00
_cell.angle_beta   90.00
_cell.angle_gamma   90.00
#
_symmetry.space_group_name_H-M   'P 1'
#
loop_
_entity.id
_entity.type
_entity.pdbx_description
1 polymer ?
#
loop_
_entity_poly.entity_id
_entity_poly.type
_entity_poly.pdbx_seq_one_letter_code
_entity_poly.pdbx_strand_id
1 'polypeptide(L)'
;MAQTLRQRVARSITSYEMARSDDTSVYFFVICQNIPSPRCEQTSTLVGTRLYFFGGATSSIGMPNDVWYLDLSSSFSISKPPWYSDAAMPVGNNFGTSCLSPIDNFTVFLIGGRTWIANTNIYSYASSVYKFDSKISQWTTPTINNFNSSFETRNEMQAVIDNYGKIFVFAGSNHGNDDNITTTAYNDT
;
A
#
# COMPACT_ATOMS: atom_id res chain seq x y z
N MET A 1 23.42 -23.89 -6.40
CA MET A 1 23.34 -22.59 -5.69
C MET A 1 22.42 -21.70 -6.51
N ALA A 2 21.15 -21.57 -6.13
CA ALA A 2 20.14 -20.90 -6.95
C ALA A 2 20.07 -19.41 -6.59
N GLN A 3 20.38 -18.53 -7.54
CA GLN A 3 20.16 -17.09 -7.40
C GLN A 3 18.68 -16.78 -7.64
N THR A 4 18.03 -16.22 -6.61
CA THR A 4 16.68 -15.69 -6.70
C THR A 4 16.69 -14.41 -7.55
N LEU A 5 16.13 -14.48 -8.76
CA LEU A 5 15.80 -13.31 -9.58
C LEU A 5 14.69 -12.51 -8.89
N ARG A 6 15.03 -11.37 -8.28
CA ARG A 6 14.04 -10.37 -7.86
C ARG A 6 13.55 -9.62 -9.09
N GLN A 7 12.30 -9.85 -9.49
CA GLN A 7 11.61 -9.02 -10.47
C GLN A 7 11.56 -7.58 -9.97
N ARG A 8 12.13 -6.64 -10.75
CA ARG A 8 12.08 -5.20 -10.48
C ARG A 8 10.80 -4.65 -11.11
N VAL A 9 9.95 -4.08 -10.27
CA VAL A 9 8.73 -3.35 -10.65
C VAL A 9 9.07 -2.15 -11.54
N ALA A 10 8.21 -1.88 -12.51
CA ALA A 10 8.41 -0.90 -13.60
C ALA A 10 8.81 0.49 -13.07
N ARG A 11 9.95 0.99 -13.56
CA ARG A 11 10.52 2.30 -13.21
C ARG A 11 10.14 3.29 -14.31
N SER A 12 9.82 4.54 -13.96
CA SER A 12 9.89 5.61 -14.96
C SER A 12 11.37 5.84 -15.29
N ILE A 13 11.74 5.57 -16.55
CA ILE A 13 13.11 5.71 -17.05
C ILE A 13 13.14 7.02 -17.84
N THR A 14 13.94 7.98 -17.38
CA THR A 14 14.37 9.10 -18.25
C THR A 14 15.80 8.80 -18.67
N SER A 15 16.02 8.64 -19.97
CA SER A 15 17.34 8.41 -20.58
C SER A 15 17.80 9.67 -21.31
N TYR A 16 19.08 10.03 -21.15
CA TYR A 16 19.74 11.05 -21.96
C TYR A 16 20.78 10.39 -22.86
N GLU A 17 20.74 10.70 -24.16
CA GLU A 17 21.70 10.22 -25.15
C GLU A 17 22.74 11.31 -25.44
N MET A 18 24.02 10.95 -25.43
CA MET A 18 25.10 11.86 -25.83
C MET A 18 26.03 11.12 -26.77
N ALA A 19 25.98 11.46 -28.05
CA ALA A 19 26.93 10.97 -29.04
C ALA A 19 28.17 11.88 -29.07
N ARG A 20 29.38 11.30 -29.04
CA ARG A 20 30.58 11.99 -29.52
C ARG A 20 30.81 11.63 -30.98
N SER A 21 31.31 12.61 -31.73
CA SER A 21 31.76 12.43 -33.11
C SER A 21 33.00 11.54 -33.12
N ASP A 22 32.83 10.25 -33.35
CA ASP A 22 33.90 9.26 -33.56
C ASP A 22 34.28 8.47 -32.29
N ASP A 23 33.41 7.52 -31.91
CA ASP A 23 33.69 6.13 -31.49
C ASP A 23 32.38 5.56 -30.87
N THR A 24 31.95 4.38 -31.30
CA THR A 24 30.55 3.86 -31.19
C THR A 24 30.08 3.42 -29.79
N SER A 25 30.56 4.06 -28.73
CA SER A 25 30.12 3.76 -27.37
C SER A 25 29.00 4.72 -26.93
N VAL A 26 27.75 4.25 -27.00
CA VAL A 26 26.58 4.97 -26.45
C VAL A 26 26.51 4.71 -24.94
N TYR A 27 26.64 5.77 -24.14
CA TYR A 27 26.44 5.70 -22.69
C TYR A 27 25.00 6.11 -22.36
N PHE A 28 24.26 5.19 -21.74
CA PHE A 28 22.93 5.49 -21.21
C PHE A 28 23.04 5.85 -19.72
N PHE A 29 22.77 7.11 -19.38
CA PHE A 29 22.52 7.49 -17.99
C PHE A 29 21.05 7.21 -17.68
N VAL A 30 20.81 6.16 -16.89
CA VAL A 30 19.47 5.86 -16.38
C VAL A 30 19.27 6.58 -15.05
N ILE A 31 18.54 7.68 -15.06
CA ILE A 31 18.05 8.30 -13.83
C ILE A 31 16.78 7.54 -13.43
N CYS A 32 16.92 6.57 -12.54
CA CYS A 32 15.76 5.97 -11.89
C CYS A 32 15.26 6.96 -10.81
N GLN A 33 14.18 7.69 -11.08
CA GLN A 33 13.52 8.42 -10.00
C GLN A 33 12.81 7.39 -9.12
N ASN A 34 13.28 7.23 -7.88
CA ASN A 34 12.67 6.32 -6.91
C ASN A 34 11.49 7.01 -6.24
N ILE A 35 10.46 7.36 -7.00
CA ILE A 35 9.29 8.13 -6.53
C ILE A 35 8.03 7.30 -6.81
N PRO A 36 7.08 7.23 -5.86
CA PRO A 36 5.80 6.55 -6.10
C PRO A 36 5.02 7.20 -7.25
N SER A 37 4.34 6.38 -8.06
CA SER A 37 3.37 6.88 -9.05
C SER A 37 2.28 7.73 -8.40
N PRO A 38 1.76 8.76 -9.11
CA PRO A 38 0.58 9.51 -8.67
C PRO A 38 -0.58 8.57 -8.33
N ARG A 39 -1.20 8.79 -7.17
CA ARG A 39 -2.22 7.91 -6.62
C ARG A 39 -3.23 8.63 -5.72
N CYS A 40 -4.37 8.01 -5.51
CA CYS A 40 -5.39 8.38 -4.53
C CYS A 40 -5.82 7.16 -3.70
N GLU A 41 -6.68 7.35 -2.69
CA GLU A 41 -7.35 6.25 -1.97
C GLU A 41 -6.42 5.31 -1.19
N GLN A 42 -5.14 5.68 -1.05
CA GLN A 42 -4.17 5.00 -0.20
C GLN A 42 -4.46 5.26 1.28
N THR A 43 -3.91 4.41 2.14
CA THR A 43 -3.83 4.68 3.58
C THR A 43 -2.39 4.90 4.01
N SER A 44 -2.20 5.49 5.19
CA SER A 44 -0.87 5.85 5.69
C SER A 44 -0.75 5.66 7.19
N THR A 45 0.45 5.32 7.67
CA THR A 45 0.73 5.15 9.10
C THR A 45 2.15 5.57 9.42
N LEU A 46 2.31 6.37 10.48
CA LEU A 46 3.61 6.73 11.02
C LEU A 46 4.10 5.61 11.96
N VAL A 47 5.28 5.06 11.70
CA VAL A 47 5.94 4.03 12.51
C VAL A 47 7.31 4.54 12.92
N GLY A 48 7.46 4.91 14.19
CA GLY A 48 8.65 5.64 14.65
C GLY A 48 8.83 6.93 13.85
N THR A 49 9.92 7.02 13.08
CA THR A 49 10.20 8.15 12.18
C THR A 49 9.76 7.90 10.74
N ARG A 50 9.24 6.72 10.39
CA ARG A 50 8.92 6.37 9.01
C ARG A 50 7.42 6.55 8.74
N LEU A 51 7.06 7.46 7.86
CA LEU A 51 5.68 7.63 7.38
C LEU A 51 5.45 6.70 6.19
N TYR A 52 4.74 5.60 6.43
CA TYR A 52 4.39 4.61 5.43
C TYR A 52 3.10 4.96 4.68
N PHE A 53 3.03 4.56 3.41
CA PHE A 53 1.89 4.66 2.51
C PHE A 53 1.67 3.29 1.86
N PHE A 54 0.42 2.82 1.91
CA PHE A 54 0.03 1.48 1.48
C PHE A 54 -1.00 1.56 0.35
N GLY A 55 -0.67 0.98 -0.81
CA GLY A 55 -1.61 0.82 -1.91
C GLY A 55 -2.12 2.13 -2.51
N GLY A 56 -3.44 2.18 -2.72
CA GLY A 56 -4.15 3.25 -3.44
C GLY A 56 -4.48 2.88 -4.88
N ALA A 57 -5.09 3.81 -5.60
CA ALA A 57 -5.39 3.71 -7.02
C ALA A 57 -4.47 4.62 -7.82
N THR A 58 -3.85 4.09 -8.87
CA THR A 58 -3.02 4.83 -9.83
C THR A 58 -3.79 5.01 -11.15
N SER A 59 -3.27 5.82 -12.07
CA SER A 59 -3.88 5.99 -13.41
C SER A 59 -3.77 4.77 -14.33
N SER A 60 -3.15 3.68 -13.86
CA SER A 60 -2.99 2.42 -14.59
C SER A 60 -4.09 1.43 -14.21
N ILE A 61 -4.41 0.50 -15.10
CA ILE A 61 -5.34 -0.60 -14.79
C ILE A 61 -4.74 -1.46 -13.65
N GLY A 62 -5.48 -1.56 -12.55
CA GLY A 62 -5.14 -2.36 -11.37
C GLY A 62 -4.61 -1.56 -10.19
N MET A 63 -4.82 -2.08 -8.99
CA MET A 63 -4.36 -1.41 -7.76
C MET A 63 -2.93 -1.85 -7.42
N PRO A 64 -1.99 -0.90 -7.24
CA PRO A 64 -0.66 -1.24 -6.75
C PRO A 64 -0.72 -1.95 -5.40
N ASN A 65 0.18 -2.92 -5.24
CA ASN A 65 0.49 -3.55 -3.96
C ASN A 65 1.81 -3.04 -3.37
N ASP A 66 2.36 -1.96 -3.92
CA ASP A 66 3.61 -1.38 -3.46
C ASP A 66 3.43 -0.67 -2.10
N VAL A 67 4.54 -0.59 -1.37
CA VAL A 67 4.62 0.09 -0.08
C VAL A 67 5.74 1.10 -0.17
N TRP A 68 5.43 2.34 0.18
CA TRP A 68 6.38 3.45 0.14
C TRP A 68 6.47 4.11 1.51
N TYR A 69 7.62 4.68 1.84
CA TYR A 69 7.75 5.49 3.05
C TYR A 69 8.72 6.66 2.88
N LEU A 70 8.53 7.66 3.75
CA LEU A 70 9.48 8.74 4.01
C LEU A 70 10.10 8.52 5.40
N ASP A 71 11.43 8.59 5.50
CA ASP A 71 12.09 8.64 6.80
C ASP A 71 12.21 10.09 7.27
N LEU A 72 11.48 10.42 8.32
CA LEU A 72 11.39 11.76 8.91
C LEU A 72 12.45 11.98 10.00
N SER A 73 13.40 11.06 10.19
CA SER A 73 14.48 11.20 11.19
C SER A 73 15.44 12.35 10.90
N SER A 74 15.47 12.85 9.67
CA SER A 74 16.31 13.97 9.23
C SER A 74 15.52 14.92 8.33
N SER A 75 15.89 16.20 8.33
CA SER A 75 15.30 17.18 7.42
C SER A 75 15.67 16.87 5.96
N PHE A 76 14.72 17.06 5.04
CA PHE A 76 14.94 16.91 3.60
C PHE A 76 14.26 18.04 2.82
N SER A 77 14.67 18.22 1.55
CA SER A 77 14.02 19.17 0.66
C SER A 77 12.65 18.68 0.24
N ILE A 78 11.60 19.47 0.49
CA ILE A 78 10.22 19.15 0.08
C ILE A 78 10.07 19.02 -1.44
N SER A 79 10.94 19.64 -2.23
CA SER A 79 10.94 19.53 -3.70
C SER A 79 11.51 18.19 -4.20
N LYS A 80 12.23 17.46 -3.35
CA LYS A 80 12.83 16.15 -3.65
C LYS A 80 12.78 15.24 -2.42
N PRO A 81 11.59 14.79 -1.98
CA PRO A 81 11.47 13.91 -0.82
C PRO A 81 12.21 12.59 -1.07
N PRO A 82 12.93 12.05 -0.06
CA PRO A 82 13.66 10.80 -0.18
C PRO A 82 12.70 9.61 0.00
N TRP A 83 12.01 9.24 -1.07
CA TRP A 83 11.10 8.10 -1.07
C TRP A 83 11.86 6.77 -1.07
N TYR A 84 11.37 5.83 -0.27
CA TYR A 84 11.88 4.46 -0.18
C TYR A 84 10.75 3.47 -0.41
N SER A 85 11.05 2.35 -1.08
CA SER A 85 10.11 1.24 -1.24
C SER A 85 10.37 0.18 -0.18
N ASP A 86 9.33 -0.46 0.32
CA ASP A 86 9.41 -1.60 1.26
C ASP A 86 8.76 -2.86 0.66
N ALA A 87 8.67 -3.94 1.44
CA ALA A 87 8.04 -5.19 1.02
C ALA A 87 6.60 -4.95 0.55
N ALA A 88 6.32 -5.37 -0.68
CA ALA A 88 5.00 -5.26 -1.28
C ALA A 88 3.94 -6.01 -0.47
N MET A 89 2.75 -5.45 -0.42
CA MET A 89 1.56 -6.08 0.15
C MET A 89 1.26 -7.40 -0.56
N PRO A 90 0.60 -8.37 0.12
CA PRO A 90 0.18 -9.62 -0.50
C PRO A 90 -0.77 -9.42 -1.69
N VAL A 91 -1.50 -8.29 -1.69
CA VAL A 91 -2.52 -7.94 -2.68
C VAL A 91 -2.53 -6.43 -2.93
N GLY A 92 -3.03 -5.99 -4.08
CA GLY A 92 -3.32 -4.58 -4.31
C GLY A 92 -4.52 -4.15 -3.47
N ASN A 93 -4.51 -2.94 -2.91
CA ASN A 93 -5.58 -2.49 -2.03
C ASN A 93 -5.79 -0.97 -2.15
N ASN A 94 -7.04 -0.54 -2.21
CA ASN A 94 -7.46 0.87 -2.10
C ASN A 94 -8.69 0.97 -1.19
N PHE A 95 -8.97 2.18 -0.68
CA PHE A 95 -10.06 2.45 0.27
C PHE A 95 -10.03 1.62 1.57
N GLY A 96 -8.88 1.00 1.88
CA GLY A 96 -8.61 0.41 3.18
C GLY A 96 -8.17 1.47 4.19
N THR A 97 -8.07 1.08 5.45
CA THR A 97 -7.52 1.90 6.53
C THR A 97 -6.35 1.18 7.19
N SER A 98 -5.43 1.91 7.79
CA SER A 98 -4.35 1.33 8.58
C SER A 98 -4.20 1.96 9.95
N CYS A 99 -3.69 1.18 10.91
CA CYS A 99 -3.38 1.65 12.25
C CYS A 99 -2.13 0.95 12.83
N LEU A 100 -1.33 1.68 13.59
CA LEU A 100 -0.14 1.17 14.28
C LEU A 100 -0.54 0.51 15.60
N SER A 101 -0.03 -0.70 15.86
CA SER A 101 -0.14 -1.38 17.14
C SER A 101 0.58 -0.58 18.24
N PRO A 102 -0.12 -0.10 19.29
CA PRO A 102 0.53 0.57 20.42
C PRO A 102 1.25 -0.41 21.36
N ILE A 103 1.01 -1.72 21.20
CA ILE A 103 1.62 -2.77 22.02
C ILE A 103 3.11 -2.93 21.70
N ASP A 104 3.46 -2.84 20.41
CA ASP A 104 4.81 -3.13 19.93
C ASP A 104 5.45 -1.97 19.14
N ASN A 105 4.64 -1.01 18.68
CA ASN A 105 5.05 0.18 17.91
C ASN A 105 5.79 -0.12 16.59
N PHE A 106 5.61 -1.33 16.03
CA PHE A 106 6.15 -1.67 14.69
C PHE A 106 5.20 -2.50 13.83
N THR A 107 4.15 -3.09 14.41
CA THR A 107 3.13 -3.80 13.66
C THR A 107 2.09 -2.80 13.14
N VAL A 108 1.92 -2.71 11.83
CA VAL A 108 0.81 -1.99 11.19
C VAL A 108 -0.27 -2.98 10.79
N PHE A 109 -1.52 -2.69 11.13
CA PHE A 109 -2.67 -3.40 10.60
C PHE A 109 -3.19 -2.66 9.37
N LEU A 110 -3.39 -3.37 8.26
CA LEU A 110 -4.13 -2.91 7.09
C LEU A 110 -5.49 -3.62 7.08
N ILE A 111 -6.56 -2.85 6.94
CA ILE A 111 -7.90 -3.31 7.28
C ILE A 111 -8.88 -2.93 6.17
N GLY A 112 -9.58 -3.94 5.65
CA GLY A 112 -10.67 -3.78 4.70
C GLY A 112 -10.21 -3.18 3.36
N GLY A 113 -11.08 -2.40 2.75
CA GLY A 113 -10.83 -1.83 1.43
C GLY A 113 -11.21 -2.79 0.30
N ARG A 114 -10.94 -2.36 -0.93
CA ARG A 114 -11.17 -3.15 -2.14
C ARG A 114 -9.86 -3.80 -2.52
N THR A 115 -9.87 -5.12 -2.61
CA THR A 115 -8.67 -5.90 -2.88
C THR A 115 -8.59 -6.20 -4.37
N TRP A 116 -7.51 -5.82 -5.02
CA TRP A 116 -7.27 -6.18 -6.42
C TRP A 116 -6.63 -7.56 -6.50
N ILE A 117 -7.31 -8.51 -7.15
CA ILE A 117 -6.75 -9.82 -7.42
C ILE A 117 -5.85 -9.70 -8.66
N ALA A 118 -4.56 -9.96 -8.47
CA ALA A 118 -3.58 -9.89 -9.56
C ALA A 118 -3.96 -10.85 -10.70
N ASN A 119 -3.77 -10.40 -11.93
CA ASN A 119 -3.98 -11.17 -13.18
C ASN A 119 -5.42 -11.59 -13.51
N THR A 120 -6.43 -11.16 -12.74
CA THR A 120 -7.84 -11.48 -13.03
C THR A 120 -8.66 -10.26 -13.43
N ASN A 121 -8.14 -9.04 -13.25
CA ASN A 121 -8.87 -7.77 -13.43
C ASN A 121 -10.15 -7.66 -12.58
N ILE A 122 -10.20 -8.37 -11.44
CA ILE A 122 -11.37 -8.46 -10.57
C ILE A 122 -11.02 -7.91 -9.19
N TYR A 123 -11.96 -7.14 -8.63
CA TYR A 123 -11.94 -6.78 -7.21
C TYR A 123 -12.52 -7.91 -6.36
N SER A 124 -11.81 -8.24 -5.28
CA SER A 124 -12.40 -8.90 -4.13
C SER A 124 -12.81 -7.83 -3.13
N TYR A 125 -14.08 -7.89 -2.75
CA TYR A 125 -14.63 -7.06 -1.67
C TYR A 125 -14.59 -7.80 -0.34
N ALA A 126 -13.96 -8.97 -0.24
CA ALA A 126 -13.74 -9.59 1.06
C ALA A 126 -12.83 -8.68 1.90
N SER A 127 -13.36 -8.15 3.02
CA SER A 127 -12.57 -7.34 3.94
C SER A 127 -11.52 -8.21 4.57
N SER A 128 -10.28 -8.04 4.13
CA SER A 128 -9.14 -8.75 4.68
C SER A 128 -8.45 -7.87 5.71
N VAL A 129 -7.86 -8.51 6.72
CA VAL A 129 -6.93 -7.85 7.62
C VAL A 129 -5.55 -8.41 7.34
N TYR A 130 -4.57 -7.53 7.18
CA TYR A 130 -3.17 -7.89 7.04
C TYR A 130 -2.34 -7.21 8.12
N LYS A 131 -1.27 -7.86 8.55
CA LYS A 131 -0.27 -7.33 9.48
C LYS A 131 1.04 -7.12 8.73
N PHE A 132 1.58 -5.92 8.82
CA PHE A 132 2.92 -5.57 8.37
C PHE A 132 3.84 -5.38 9.56
N ASP A 133 4.91 -6.17 9.65
CA ASP A 133 5.99 -5.97 10.59
C ASP A 133 7.05 -5.07 9.93
N SER A 134 7.17 -3.83 10.41
CA SER A 134 8.08 -2.84 9.84
C SER A 134 9.56 -3.07 10.20
N LYS A 135 9.88 -3.96 11.14
CA LYS A 135 11.28 -4.25 11.53
C LYS A 135 11.92 -5.23 10.55
N ILE A 136 11.15 -6.21 10.12
CA ILE A 136 11.61 -7.28 9.22
C ILE A 136 11.01 -7.19 7.82
N SER A 137 10.18 -6.16 7.56
CA SER A 137 9.54 -5.93 6.26
C SER A 137 8.73 -7.14 5.80
N GLN A 138 7.83 -7.64 6.64
CA GLN A 138 7.08 -8.87 6.37
C GLN A 138 5.58 -8.69 6.57
N TRP A 139 4.82 -9.25 5.63
CA TRP A 139 3.36 -9.31 5.71
C TRP A 139 2.89 -10.68 6.21
N THR A 140 1.89 -10.68 7.09
CA THR A 140 1.21 -11.89 7.58
C THR A 140 -0.30 -11.64 7.69
N THR A 141 -1.10 -12.70 7.71
CA THR A 141 -2.53 -12.61 7.99
C THR A 141 -2.77 -12.96 9.46
N PRO A 142 -3.39 -12.08 10.27
CA PRO A 142 -3.71 -12.42 11.65
C PRO A 142 -4.85 -13.43 11.74
N THR A 143 -4.80 -14.28 12.76
CA THR A 143 -5.96 -15.07 13.18
C THR A 143 -6.93 -14.17 13.94
N ILE A 144 -8.14 -13.99 13.42
CA ILE A 144 -9.20 -13.21 14.08
C ILE A 144 -10.28 -14.17 14.59
N ASN A 145 -10.45 -14.22 15.91
CA ASN A 145 -11.49 -15.01 16.53
C ASN A 145 -12.85 -14.31 16.37
N ASN A 146 -13.91 -15.07 16.11
CA ASN A 146 -15.28 -14.57 15.96
C ASN A 146 -15.42 -13.47 14.89
N PHE A 147 -14.67 -13.59 13.79
CA PHE A 147 -14.82 -12.67 12.66
C PHE A 147 -16.26 -12.75 12.14
N ASN A 148 -17.02 -11.67 12.33
CA ASN A 148 -18.42 -11.58 11.94
C ASN A 148 -18.51 -11.24 10.43
N SER A 149 -19.47 -11.83 9.73
CA SER A 149 -19.79 -11.49 8.34
C SER A 149 -20.18 -10.03 8.14
N SER A 150 -20.56 -9.30 9.20
CA SER A 150 -20.75 -7.84 9.15
C SER A 150 -19.47 -7.06 8.81
N PHE A 151 -18.30 -7.68 8.99
CA PHE A 151 -17.03 -7.11 8.57
C PHE A 151 -16.70 -7.45 7.11
N GLU A 152 -17.28 -8.49 6.52
CA GLU A 152 -17.12 -8.78 5.11
C GLU A 152 -17.63 -7.57 4.30
N THR A 153 -16.86 -7.07 3.33
CA THR A 153 -17.28 -6.03 2.35
C THR A 153 -17.31 -4.57 2.79
N ARG A 154 -16.49 -4.16 3.76
CA ARG A 154 -16.38 -2.76 4.16
C ARG A 154 -15.13 -2.10 3.56
N ASN A 155 -15.35 -0.97 2.91
CA ASN A 155 -14.31 -0.06 2.42
C ASN A 155 -14.69 1.39 2.76
N GLU A 156 -13.84 2.35 2.39
CA GLU A 156 -14.06 3.78 2.66
C GLU A 156 -14.26 4.08 4.16
N MET A 157 -13.59 3.29 5.00
CA MET A 157 -13.74 3.31 6.46
C MET A 157 -12.59 4.04 7.14
N GLN A 158 -12.77 4.33 8.43
CA GLN A 158 -11.67 4.74 9.31
C GLN A 158 -11.55 3.77 10.48
N ALA A 159 -10.32 3.36 10.78
CA ALA A 159 -10.00 2.60 12.00
C ALA A 159 -9.28 3.48 13.02
N VAL A 160 -9.60 3.26 14.29
CA VAL A 160 -8.84 3.76 15.44
C VAL A 160 -8.49 2.59 16.34
N ILE A 161 -7.36 2.68 17.03
CA ILE A 161 -6.86 1.63 17.93
C ILE A 161 -6.62 2.23 19.32
N ASP A 162 -7.11 1.57 20.36
CA ASP A 162 -6.85 1.99 21.74
C ASP A 162 -5.50 1.47 22.25
N ASN A 163 -5.08 1.95 23.42
CA ASN A 163 -3.81 1.58 24.06
C ASN A 163 -3.73 0.09 24.46
N TYR A 164 -4.84 -0.65 24.40
CA TYR A 164 -4.92 -2.08 24.69
C TYR A 164 -4.89 -2.93 23.42
N GLY A 165 -4.77 -2.30 22.24
CA GLY A 165 -4.75 -2.99 20.95
C GLY A 165 -6.14 -3.38 20.43
N LYS A 166 -7.22 -2.83 21.00
CA LYS A 166 -8.56 -3.00 20.44
C LYS A 166 -8.74 -2.02 19.29
N ILE A 167 -9.06 -2.57 18.12
CA ILE A 167 -9.33 -1.80 16.91
C ILE A 167 -10.85 -1.56 16.80
N PHE A 168 -11.22 -0.31 16.57
CA PHE A 168 -12.58 0.12 16.31
C PHE A 168 -12.62 0.63 14.87
N VAL A 169 -13.56 0.11 14.10
CA VAL A 169 -13.87 0.58 12.76
C VAL A 169 -15.23 1.26 12.83
N PHE A 170 -15.35 2.44 12.23
CA PHE A 170 -16.61 3.14 12.14
C PHE A 170 -16.94 3.47 10.68
N ALA A 171 -18.21 3.31 10.34
CA ALA A 171 -18.81 3.65 9.06
C ALA A 171 -18.15 2.94 7.86
N GLY A 172 -18.14 3.58 6.70
CA GLY A 172 -17.71 3.01 5.43
C GLY A 172 -18.87 2.53 4.57
N SER A 173 -18.54 2.00 3.41
CA SER A 173 -19.51 1.56 2.40
C SER A 173 -19.26 0.12 1.98
N ASN A 174 -20.34 -0.56 1.63
CA ASN A 174 -20.30 -1.78 0.83
C ASN A 174 -20.60 -1.42 -0.62
N HIS A 175 -19.54 -1.21 -1.39
CA HIS A 175 -19.63 -1.30 -2.85
C HIS A 175 -19.55 -2.78 -3.21
N GLY A 176 -20.67 -3.36 -3.64
CA GLY A 176 -20.70 -4.74 -4.15
C GLY A 176 -19.94 -4.87 -5.47
N ASN A 177 -19.88 -6.10 -5.99
CA ASN A 177 -19.10 -6.48 -7.18
C ASN A 177 -19.52 -5.81 -8.50
N ASP A 178 -20.53 -4.94 -8.53
CA ASP A 178 -21.00 -4.25 -9.73
C ASP A 178 -21.43 -2.82 -9.40
N ASP A 179 -21.14 -1.86 -10.30
CA ASP A 179 -21.54 -0.45 -10.26
C ASP A 179 -23.08 -0.20 -10.19
N ASN A 180 -23.88 -1.26 -9.99
CA ASN A 180 -25.34 -1.26 -9.98
C ASN A 180 -25.98 -1.95 -8.77
N ILE A 181 -25.21 -2.39 -7.76
CA ILE A 181 -25.78 -2.95 -6.52
C ILE A 181 -25.67 -1.91 -5.42
N THR A 182 -26.82 -1.59 -4.81
CA THR A 182 -27.04 -0.64 -3.72
C THR A 182 -25.83 -0.46 -2.80
N THR A 183 -25.15 0.68 -2.90
CA THR A 183 -24.15 1.10 -1.93
C THR A 183 -24.81 1.18 -0.56
N THR A 184 -24.47 0.24 0.32
CA THR A 184 -24.96 0.28 1.70
C THR A 184 -23.93 1.04 2.50
N ALA A 185 -24.28 2.26 2.93
CA ALA A 185 -23.50 2.98 3.92
C ALA A 185 -23.74 2.33 5.28
N TYR A 186 -22.66 2.00 5.98
CA TYR A 186 -22.76 1.50 7.34
C TYR A 186 -22.81 2.68 8.31
N ASN A 187 -23.80 2.68 9.21
CA ASN A 187 -23.77 3.43 10.45
C ASN A 187 -23.72 2.39 11.58
N ASP A 188 -22.55 2.18 12.18
CA ASP A 188 -22.45 1.24 13.29
C ASP A 188 -23.23 1.82 14.48
N THR A 189 -24.43 1.30 14.74
CA THR A 189 -25.26 1.55 15.94
C THR A 189 -25.06 0.47 16.97
#